data_AF-A0A2Z7D384-F1
#
_entry.id   AF-A0A2Z7D384-F1
#
_cell.length_a   1.000
_cell.length_b   1.000
_cell.length_c   1.000
_cell.angle_alpha   90.00
_cell.angle_beta   90.00
_cell.angle_gamma   90.00
#
_symmetry.space_group_name_H-M   'P 1'
#
loop_
_entity.id
_entity.type
_entity.pdbx_description
1 polymer ?
#
loop_
_entity_poly.entity_id
_entity_poly.type
_entity_poly.pdbx_seq_one_letter_code
_entity_poly.pdbx_strand_id
1 'polypeptide(L)'
;MASSCISNALQINFDSVLEIQDNDGMVNMFRSLEATGLRGFLGCPSVLYEQELEQFFDTALIQDGDVTCAVSGKYVEISVSRFAGVFNLPTDGLIDLSDVPNDLVLQERTLFSNSGKPVQFSCKKRLLKYEFRLLNDILTKSISVKVGSFDAVTHERFLMMTAIHFGIKVNWSEILFEVLKEMVDRTTRRAKGFAAQICVLLKGDPAVTLGEAKTFPPLKILSEKTVNTYVATNKTIDARGETVRPRALLRVKPRKTIAEA
;
A
#
# COMPACT_ATOMS: atom_id res chain seq x y z
N MET A 1 -6.24 9.88 -23.17
CA MET A 1 -5.31 9.94 -22.01
C MET A 1 -5.91 9.08 -20.92
N ALA A 2 -5.14 8.19 -20.29
CA ALA A 2 -5.68 7.41 -19.17
C ALA A 2 -6.04 8.36 -18.01
N SER A 3 -7.21 8.16 -17.41
CA SER A 3 -7.65 8.96 -16.26
C SER A 3 -6.58 8.95 -15.15
N SER A 4 -6.35 10.10 -14.51
CA SER A 4 -5.37 10.24 -13.42
C SER A 4 -5.61 9.23 -12.29
N CYS A 5 -6.85 8.77 -12.13
CA CYS A 5 -7.31 7.75 -11.18
C CYS A 5 -6.64 6.38 -11.39
N ILE A 6 -6.24 6.04 -12.62
CA ILE A 6 -5.70 4.71 -12.94
C ILE A 6 -4.18 4.65 -12.72
N SER A 7 -3.51 5.81 -12.75
CA SER A 7 -2.05 5.90 -12.63
C SER A 7 -1.52 5.32 -11.31
N ASN A 8 -2.29 5.46 -10.22
CA ASN A 8 -1.89 5.03 -8.88
C ASN A 8 -2.59 3.77 -8.38
N ALA A 9 -3.56 3.25 -9.14
CA ALA A 9 -4.28 2.05 -8.76
C ALA A 9 -3.38 0.81 -8.79
N LEU A 10 -3.61 -0.10 -7.84
CA LEU A 10 -2.95 -1.40 -7.72
C LEU A 10 -4.02 -2.43 -7.31
N GLN A 11 -3.97 -3.60 -7.94
CA GLN A 11 -4.77 -4.76 -7.57
C GLN A 11 -3.87 -5.97 -7.37
N ILE A 12 -4.34 -6.96 -6.63
CA ILE A 12 -3.64 -8.21 -6.35
C ILE A 12 -4.55 -9.36 -6.73
N ASN A 13 -4.10 -10.20 -7.65
CA ASN A 13 -4.72 -11.49 -7.88
C ASN A 13 -4.21 -12.46 -6.81
N PHE A 14 -4.92 -12.53 -5.68
CA PHE A 14 -4.56 -13.39 -4.55
C PHE A 14 -4.45 -14.86 -4.93
N ASP A 15 -5.37 -15.36 -5.76
CA ASP A 15 -5.34 -16.77 -6.21
C ASP A 15 -4.03 -17.08 -6.94
N SER A 16 -3.60 -16.18 -7.83
CA SER A 16 -2.33 -16.34 -8.55
C SER A 16 -1.10 -16.19 -7.65
N VAL A 17 -1.02 -15.17 -6.78
CA VAL A 17 0.20 -14.94 -5.98
C VAL A 17 0.39 -15.95 -4.85
N LEU A 18 -0.69 -16.62 -4.42
CA LEU A 18 -0.63 -17.68 -3.40
C LEU A 18 -0.20 -19.04 -3.98
N GLU A 19 -0.25 -19.22 -5.30
CA GLU A 19 0.17 -20.42 -6.02
C GLU A 19 1.67 -20.47 -6.34
N ILE A 20 2.44 -19.41 -6.02
CA ILE A 20 3.88 -19.34 -6.29
C ILE A 20 4.61 -20.52 -5.63
N GLN A 21 5.17 -21.40 -6.46
CA GLN A 21 6.06 -22.49 -6.06
C GLN A 21 7.48 -21.91 -5.98
N ASP A 22 8.27 -22.25 -4.96
CA ASP A 22 9.68 -21.80 -4.77
C ASP A 22 9.92 -20.40 -4.17
N ASN A 23 8.93 -19.77 -3.51
CA ASN A 23 9.19 -18.57 -2.72
C ASN A 23 8.28 -18.42 -1.49
N ASP A 24 8.56 -19.22 -0.45
CA ASP A 24 7.80 -19.20 0.80
C ASP A 24 7.74 -17.81 1.45
N GLY A 25 8.81 -17.02 1.35
CA GLY A 25 8.85 -15.66 1.89
C GLY A 25 7.80 -14.74 1.26
N MET A 26 7.68 -14.76 -0.09
CA MET A 26 6.65 -14.00 -0.80
C MET A 26 5.25 -14.52 -0.51
N VAL A 27 5.06 -15.85 -0.56
CA VAL A 27 3.75 -16.45 -0.32
C VAL A 27 3.27 -16.15 1.10
N ASN A 28 4.15 -16.26 2.10
CA ASN A 28 3.80 -15.94 3.48
C ASN A 28 3.48 -14.45 3.67
N MET A 29 4.17 -13.54 2.96
CA MET A 29 3.82 -12.12 2.98
C MET A 29 2.40 -11.86 2.43
N PHE A 30 2.02 -12.52 1.31
CA PHE A 30 0.65 -12.42 0.78
C PHE A 30 -0.39 -13.09 1.68
N ARG A 31 -0.06 -14.23 2.31
CA ARG A 31 -0.92 -14.87 3.33
C ARG A 31 -1.14 -13.95 4.52
N SER A 32 -0.11 -13.27 5.01
CA SER A 32 -0.24 -12.28 6.09
C SER A 32 -1.19 -11.14 5.69
N LEU A 33 -1.04 -10.59 4.47
CA LEU A 33 -1.96 -9.57 3.93
C LEU A 33 -3.41 -10.08 3.83
N GLU A 34 -3.60 -11.32 3.40
CA GLU A 34 -4.92 -11.93 3.31
C GLU A 34 -5.53 -12.11 4.70
N ALA A 35 -4.76 -12.64 5.66
CA ALA A 35 -5.18 -12.90 7.03
C ALA A 35 -5.57 -11.62 7.79
N THR A 36 -5.03 -10.46 7.40
CA THR A 36 -5.45 -9.17 7.96
C THR A 36 -6.77 -8.65 7.37
N GLY A 37 -7.44 -9.41 6.49
CA GLY A 37 -8.73 -9.04 5.91
C GLY A 37 -8.65 -8.07 4.73
N LEU A 38 -7.46 -7.80 4.18
CA LEU A 38 -7.29 -6.88 3.06
C LEU A 38 -7.61 -7.49 1.69
N ARG A 39 -7.89 -8.80 1.62
CA ARG A 39 -8.14 -9.52 0.35
C ARG A 39 -9.30 -8.92 -0.44
N GLY A 40 -10.43 -8.63 0.19
CA GLY A 40 -11.60 -8.09 -0.52
C GLY A 40 -11.35 -6.71 -1.12
N PHE A 41 -10.55 -5.88 -0.44
CA PHE A 41 -10.20 -4.54 -0.89
C PHE A 41 -9.10 -4.53 -1.97
N LEU A 42 -8.02 -5.29 -1.77
CA LEU A 42 -6.86 -5.33 -2.67
C LEU A 42 -7.02 -6.29 -3.86
N GLY A 43 -7.93 -7.26 -3.76
CA GLY A 43 -8.25 -8.22 -4.80
C GLY A 43 -9.66 -8.06 -5.35
N CYS A 44 -10.22 -6.86 -5.30
CA CYS A 44 -11.55 -6.60 -5.82
C CYS A 44 -11.59 -6.75 -7.36
N PRO A 45 -12.77 -6.95 -7.97
CA PRO A 45 -12.89 -7.04 -9.42
C PRO A 45 -12.18 -5.89 -10.14
N SER A 46 -11.30 -6.24 -11.08
CA SER A 46 -10.49 -5.29 -11.84
C SER A 46 -11.26 -4.76 -13.05
N VAL A 47 -12.33 -4.00 -12.78
CA VAL A 47 -13.20 -3.37 -13.79
C VAL A 47 -13.30 -1.87 -13.50
N LEU A 48 -13.29 -1.06 -14.57
CA LEU A 48 -13.36 0.40 -14.47
C LEU A 48 -14.58 0.96 -15.20
N TYR A 49 -15.18 1.98 -14.62
CA TYR A 49 -16.25 2.77 -15.21
C TYR A 49 -15.77 4.23 -15.20
N GLU A 50 -15.03 4.62 -16.24
CA GLU A 50 -14.26 5.87 -16.25
C GLU A 50 -15.14 7.11 -16.12
N GLN A 51 -16.30 7.12 -16.80
CA GLN A 51 -17.24 8.23 -16.74
C GLN A 51 -17.80 8.43 -15.33
N GLU A 52 -18.17 7.35 -14.67
CA GLU A 52 -18.71 7.36 -13.31
C GLU A 52 -17.64 7.66 -12.27
N LEU A 53 -16.39 7.25 -12.51
CA LEU A 53 -15.25 7.66 -11.69
C LEU A 53 -14.99 9.16 -11.78
N GLU A 54 -15.09 9.75 -12.97
CA GLU A 54 -14.98 11.20 -13.16
C GLU A 54 -16.10 11.92 -12.42
N GLN A 55 -17.35 11.51 -12.62
CA GLN A 55 -18.50 12.06 -11.90
C GLN A 55 -18.37 11.94 -10.39
N PHE A 56 -17.90 10.79 -9.89
CA PHE A 56 -17.64 10.57 -8.48
C PHE A 56 -16.69 11.64 -7.95
N PHE A 57 -15.49 11.81 -8.53
CA PHE A 57 -14.54 12.78 -8.00
C PHE A 57 -14.94 14.24 -8.22
N ASP A 58 -15.73 14.53 -9.26
CA ASP A 58 -16.21 15.89 -9.53
C ASP A 58 -17.29 16.33 -8.54
N THR A 59 -18.07 15.38 -8.00
CA THR A 59 -19.22 15.66 -7.13
C THR A 59 -19.02 15.22 -5.69
N ALA A 60 -18.01 14.37 -5.42
CA ALA A 60 -17.80 13.82 -4.09
C ALA A 60 -17.45 14.89 -3.07
N LEU A 61 -18.05 14.78 -1.88
CA LEU A 61 -17.80 15.63 -0.73
C LEU A 61 -18.02 14.86 0.56
N ILE A 62 -17.36 15.32 1.63
CA ILE A 62 -17.50 14.75 2.96
C ILE A 62 -18.68 15.45 3.64
N GLN A 63 -19.67 14.69 4.08
CA GLN A 63 -20.82 15.19 4.82
C GLN A 63 -21.08 14.26 6.00
N ASP A 64 -21.16 14.84 7.21
CA ASP A 64 -21.44 14.12 8.46
C ASP A 64 -20.52 12.91 8.74
N GLY A 65 -19.29 12.95 8.20
CA GLY A 65 -18.30 11.89 8.35
C GLY A 65 -18.30 10.87 7.20
N ASP A 66 -19.29 10.89 6.32
CA ASP A 66 -19.45 9.99 5.18
C ASP A 66 -19.07 10.66 3.85
N VAL A 67 -18.84 9.85 2.82
CA VAL A 67 -18.57 10.34 1.46
C VAL A 67 -19.86 10.30 0.66
N THR A 68 -20.33 11.46 0.23
CA THR A 68 -21.51 11.59 -0.63
C THR A 68 -21.08 12.00 -2.04
N CYS A 69 -21.78 11.55 -3.08
CA CYS A 69 -21.53 11.96 -4.46
C CYS A 69 -22.77 11.83 -5.34
N ALA A 70 -22.71 12.38 -6.55
CA ALA A 70 -23.74 12.24 -7.58
C ALA A 70 -23.16 11.54 -8.82
N VAL A 71 -23.64 10.33 -9.10
CA VAL A 71 -23.19 9.49 -10.21
C VAL A 71 -24.40 9.00 -11.00
N SER A 72 -24.35 9.08 -12.33
CA SER A 72 -25.46 8.72 -13.23
C SER A 72 -26.80 9.38 -12.85
N GLY A 73 -26.75 10.63 -12.34
CA GLY A 73 -27.93 11.37 -11.89
C GLY A 73 -28.54 10.88 -10.58
N LYS A 74 -27.83 10.06 -9.81
CA LYS A 74 -28.27 9.49 -8.53
C LYS A 74 -27.33 9.92 -7.42
N TYR A 75 -27.90 10.18 -6.25
CA TYR A 75 -27.13 10.44 -5.03
C TYR A 75 -26.71 9.12 -4.42
N VAL A 76 -25.43 9.03 -4.08
CA VAL A 76 -24.81 7.86 -3.44
C VAL A 76 -24.16 8.32 -2.15
N GLU A 77 -24.43 7.58 -1.08
CA GLU A 77 -23.81 7.77 0.23
C GLU A 77 -22.96 6.54 0.55
N ILE A 78 -21.68 6.78 0.85
CA ILE A 78 -20.70 5.77 1.21
C ILE A 78 -20.30 6.03 2.64
N SER A 79 -20.91 5.29 3.56
CA SER A 79 -20.50 5.26 4.96
C SER A 79 -19.37 4.28 5.21
N VAL A 80 -18.64 4.44 6.32
CA VAL A 80 -17.57 3.50 6.72
C VAL A 80 -18.10 2.07 6.85
N SER A 81 -19.32 1.89 7.35
CA SER A 81 -19.95 0.58 7.51
C SER A 81 -20.27 -0.09 6.16
N ARG A 82 -20.80 0.68 5.20
CA ARG A 82 -21.02 0.21 3.82
C ARG A 82 -19.69 -0.15 3.16
N PHE A 83 -18.68 0.72 3.32
CA PHE A 83 -17.34 0.50 2.79
C PHE A 83 -16.72 -0.78 3.35
N ALA A 84 -16.78 -0.97 4.67
CA ALA A 84 -16.31 -2.18 5.34
C ALA A 84 -17.03 -3.43 4.84
N GLY A 85 -18.36 -3.39 4.76
CA GLY A 85 -19.18 -4.53 4.34
C GLY A 85 -18.91 -4.97 2.89
N VAL A 86 -18.78 -4.02 1.96
CA VAL A 86 -18.51 -4.33 0.54
C VAL A 86 -17.18 -5.06 0.35
N PHE A 87 -16.16 -4.70 1.12
CA PHE A 87 -14.82 -5.29 1.02
C PHE A 87 -14.52 -6.35 2.08
N ASN A 88 -15.48 -6.67 2.95
CA ASN A 88 -15.31 -7.55 4.11
C ASN A 88 -14.11 -7.14 5.00
N LEU A 89 -13.92 -5.84 5.22
CA LEU A 89 -12.81 -5.31 6.01
C LEU A 89 -13.07 -5.50 7.52
N PRO A 90 -12.01 -5.81 8.31
CA PRO A 90 -12.11 -5.79 9.77
C PRO A 90 -12.47 -4.41 10.29
N THR A 91 -13.38 -4.40 11.27
CA THR A 91 -13.86 -3.21 11.99
C THR A 91 -13.37 -3.19 13.45
N ASP A 92 -12.71 -4.25 13.91
CA ASP A 92 -12.05 -4.35 15.20
C ASP A 92 -10.53 -4.18 15.09
N GLY A 93 -9.86 -3.87 16.21
CA GLY A 93 -8.41 -3.72 16.28
C GLY A 93 -7.92 -2.28 16.36
N LEU A 94 -6.62 -2.10 16.18
CA LEU A 94 -5.95 -0.80 16.29
C LEU A 94 -6.37 0.14 15.17
N ILE A 95 -6.64 1.40 15.52
CA ILE A 95 -6.83 2.51 14.56
C ILE A 95 -5.55 3.36 14.54
N ASP A 96 -4.95 3.60 15.71
CA ASP A 96 -3.65 4.25 15.82
C ASP A 96 -2.54 3.19 15.73
N LEU A 97 -1.73 3.28 14.67
CA LEU A 97 -0.62 2.36 14.45
C LEU A 97 0.53 2.57 15.44
N SER A 98 0.58 3.68 16.16
CA SER A 98 1.56 3.89 17.23
C SER A 98 1.34 2.97 18.43
N ASP A 99 0.16 2.35 18.55
CA ASP A 99 -0.17 1.36 19.57
C ASP A 99 0.34 -0.06 19.23
N VAL A 100 0.98 -0.25 18.07
CA VAL A 100 1.65 -1.52 17.74
C VAL A 100 2.72 -1.82 18.80
N PRO A 101 2.74 -3.03 19.41
CA PRO A 101 3.66 -3.34 20.50
C PRO A 101 5.14 -3.10 20.15
N ASN A 102 5.80 -2.29 20.99
CA ASN A 102 7.16 -1.84 20.73
C ASN A 102 8.19 -2.99 20.67
N ASP A 103 7.97 -4.07 21.42
CA ASP A 103 8.81 -5.27 21.39
C ASP A 103 8.80 -5.95 20.01
N LEU A 104 7.63 -6.06 19.40
CA LEU A 104 7.46 -6.58 18.03
C LEU A 104 8.12 -5.65 17.00
N VAL A 105 7.91 -4.34 17.14
CA VAL A 105 8.53 -3.32 16.28
C VAL A 105 10.06 -3.37 16.36
N LEU A 106 10.64 -3.64 17.54
CA LEU A 106 12.07 -3.82 17.72
C LEU A 106 12.59 -5.12 17.10
N GLN A 107 11.85 -6.22 17.24
CA GLN A 107 12.18 -7.52 16.64
C GLN A 107 12.27 -7.41 15.10
N GLU A 108 11.36 -6.66 14.49
CA GLU A 108 11.28 -6.55 13.02
C GLU A 108 12.45 -5.85 12.36
N ARG A 109 13.11 -4.96 13.10
CA ARG A 109 14.28 -4.24 12.59
C ARG A 109 15.34 -5.20 12.05
N THR A 110 15.47 -6.35 12.67
CA THR A 110 16.40 -7.39 12.24
C THR A 110 15.75 -8.33 11.23
N LEU A 111 14.49 -8.70 11.44
CA LEU A 111 13.77 -9.67 10.60
C LEU A 111 13.55 -9.17 9.17
N PHE A 112 13.12 -7.91 9.01
CA PHE A 112 12.93 -7.28 7.71
C PHE A 112 14.26 -6.96 7.01
N SER A 113 15.37 -6.88 7.75
CA SER A 113 16.67 -6.48 7.22
C SER A 113 17.25 -7.52 6.26
N ASN A 114 17.72 -7.05 5.10
CA ASN A 114 18.48 -7.89 4.18
C ASN A 114 19.84 -8.31 4.75
N SER A 115 20.41 -7.48 5.63
CA SER A 115 21.74 -7.70 6.21
C SER A 115 21.74 -8.49 7.52
N GLY A 116 20.56 -8.81 8.07
CA GLY A 116 20.41 -9.35 9.41
C GLY A 116 20.81 -8.38 10.54
N LYS A 117 21.08 -7.11 10.24
CA LYS A 117 21.32 -6.06 11.24
C LYS A 117 20.08 -5.19 11.43
N PRO A 118 19.79 -4.71 12.65
CA PRO A 118 18.66 -3.82 12.89
C PRO A 118 18.66 -2.59 11.98
N VAL A 119 17.63 -2.42 11.17
CA VAL A 119 17.41 -1.18 10.41
C VAL A 119 16.75 -0.10 11.28
N GLN A 120 16.77 1.15 10.85
CA GLN A 120 15.93 2.20 11.48
C GLN A 120 14.48 2.04 11.03
N PHE A 121 13.53 2.53 11.81
CA PHE A 121 12.10 2.49 11.45
C PHE A 121 11.76 3.29 10.19
N SER A 122 12.53 4.35 9.93
CA SER A 122 12.57 5.00 8.63
C SER A 122 13.89 4.65 7.94
N CYS A 123 13.84 3.94 6.82
CA CYS A 123 15.05 3.47 6.17
C CYS A 123 14.92 3.47 4.64
N LYS A 124 16.03 3.24 3.93
CA LYS A 124 15.96 2.99 2.49
C LYS A 124 15.37 1.61 2.26
N LYS A 125 14.44 1.50 1.30
CA LYS A 125 13.77 0.25 0.91
C LYS A 125 14.77 -0.88 0.60
N ARG A 126 15.88 -0.56 -0.07
CA ARG A 126 16.96 -1.53 -0.39
C ARG A 126 17.63 -2.19 0.82
N LEU A 127 17.40 -1.69 2.04
CA LEU A 127 17.92 -2.32 3.26
C LEU A 127 17.04 -3.48 3.73
N LEU A 128 15.81 -3.58 3.22
CA LEU A 128 14.89 -4.65 3.56
C LEU A 128 15.06 -5.85 2.61
N LYS A 129 14.63 -7.04 3.03
CA LYS A 129 14.46 -8.20 2.13
C LYS A 129 13.35 -7.91 1.12
N TYR A 130 13.43 -8.52 -0.05
CA TYR A 130 12.60 -8.13 -1.21
C TYR A 130 11.09 -8.35 -0.98
N GLU A 131 10.69 -9.31 -0.15
CA GLU A 131 9.29 -9.51 0.25
C GLU A 131 8.73 -8.30 1.00
N PHE A 132 9.50 -7.72 1.91
CA PHE A 132 9.14 -6.53 2.66
C PHE A 132 9.28 -5.25 1.84
N ARG A 133 10.18 -5.24 0.84
CA ARG A 133 10.20 -4.17 -0.18
C ARG A 133 8.89 -4.15 -0.96
N LEU A 134 8.40 -5.32 -1.39
CA LEU A 134 7.15 -5.44 -2.13
C LEU A 134 5.95 -5.07 -1.25
N LEU A 135 5.91 -5.54 0.00
CA LEU A 135 4.86 -5.16 0.95
C LEU A 135 4.81 -3.63 1.13
N ASN A 136 5.95 -2.98 1.32
CA ASN A 136 6.03 -1.52 1.38
C ASN A 136 5.50 -0.88 0.08
N ASP A 137 5.83 -1.42 -1.09
CA ASP A 137 5.38 -0.89 -2.38
C ASP A 137 3.86 -1.04 -2.56
N ILE A 138 3.27 -2.15 -2.06
CA ILE A 138 1.80 -2.35 -1.99
C ILE A 138 1.18 -1.27 -1.10
N LEU A 139 1.60 -1.17 0.17
CA LEU A 139 1.05 -0.21 1.13
C LEU A 139 1.19 1.25 0.68
N THR A 140 2.30 1.57 0.01
CA THR A 140 2.52 2.91 -0.55
C THR A 140 1.47 3.26 -1.61
N LYS A 141 1.13 2.29 -2.47
CA LYS A 141 0.16 2.48 -3.54
C LYS A 141 -1.29 2.41 -3.05
N SER A 142 -1.58 1.53 -2.09
CA SER A 142 -2.94 1.24 -1.63
C SER A 142 -3.37 1.99 -0.38
N ILE A 143 -2.48 2.62 0.38
CA ILE A 143 -2.84 3.32 1.64
C ILE A 143 -2.19 4.69 1.69
N SER A 144 -0.88 4.77 1.46
CA SER A 144 -0.17 6.01 1.74
C SER A 144 -0.35 7.09 0.69
N VAL A 145 -1.03 6.84 -0.44
CA VAL A 145 -1.42 7.68 -1.61
C VAL A 145 -0.92 9.15 -1.65
N LYS A 146 0.35 9.36 -1.27
CA LYS A 146 1.06 10.62 -1.11
C LYS A 146 2.22 10.59 -2.09
N VAL A 147 2.50 11.76 -2.65
CA VAL A 147 3.70 11.99 -3.46
C VAL A 147 4.91 12.00 -2.52
N GLY A 148 5.46 10.82 -2.25
CA GLY A 148 6.63 10.62 -1.38
C GLY A 148 7.77 9.91 -2.10
N SER A 149 8.94 9.82 -1.46
CA SER A 149 10.07 9.06 -2.00
C SER A 149 9.73 7.56 -2.07
N PHE A 150 9.68 7.02 -3.28
CA PHE A 150 9.47 5.58 -3.54
C PHE A 150 10.58 4.68 -2.98
N ASP A 151 11.74 5.27 -2.64
CA ASP A 151 12.92 4.56 -2.15
C ASP A 151 13.03 4.55 -0.63
N ALA A 152 12.15 5.27 0.08
CA ALA A 152 12.11 5.31 1.53
C ALA A 152 10.95 4.47 2.07
N VAL A 153 11.18 3.85 3.23
CA VAL A 153 10.17 3.30 4.13
C VAL A 153 9.95 4.33 5.23
N THR A 154 8.71 4.74 5.44
CA THR A 154 8.35 5.68 6.52
C THR A 154 8.08 4.92 7.80
N HIS A 155 8.17 5.61 8.94
CA HIS A 155 7.86 5.02 10.24
C HIS A 155 6.44 4.39 10.27
N GLU A 156 5.44 5.13 9.79
CA GLU A 156 4.06 4.65 9.66
C GLU A 156 3.95 3.36 8.83
N ARG A 157 4.58 3.29 7.66
CA ARG A 157 4.58 2.07 6.83
C ARG A 157 5.31 0.92 7.51
N PHE A 158 6.39 1.20 8.25
CA PHE A 158 7.09 0.19 9.02
C PHE A 158 6.18 -0.43 10.09
N LEU A 159 5.36 0.38 10.77
CA LEU A 159 4.36 -0.09 11.74
C LEU A 159 3.26 -0.90 11.06
N MET A 160 2.73 -0.47 9.91
CA MET A 160 1.77 -1.26 9.12
C MET A 160 2.34 -2.62 8.72
N MET A 161 3.58 -2.66 8.24
CA MET A 161 4.26 -3.90 7.86
C MET A 161 4.43 -4.84 9.06
N THR A 162 4.78 -4.28 10.23
CA THR A 162 4.88 -5.03 11.50
C THR A 162 3.53 -5.62 11.89
N ALA A 163 2.46 -4.81 11.85
CA ALA A 163 1.12 -5.27 12.17
C ALA A 163 0.64 -6.39 11.25
N ILE A 164 0.91 -6.28 9.94
CA ILE A 164 0.58 -7.30 8.95
C ILE A 164 1.39 -8.58 9.20
N HIS A 165 2.71 -8.46 9.43
CA HIS A 165 3.56 -9.63 9.61
C HIS A 165 3.16 -10.47 10.83
N PHE A 166 2.88 -9.82 11.97
CA PHE A 166 2.49 -10.50 13.20
C PHE A 166 0.98 -10.77 13.34
N GLY A 167 0.17 -10.40 12.35
CA GLY A 167 -1.28 -10.57 12.41
C GLY A 167 -1.93 -9.78 13.54
N ILE A 168 -1.40 -8.59 13.83
CA ILE A 168 -2.03 -7.67 14.79
C ILE A 168 -3.35 -7.21 14.18
N LYS A 169 -4.41 -7.29 14.97
CA LYS A 169 -5.73 -6.80 14.57
C LYS A 169 -5.66 -5.29 14.38
N VAL A 170 -5.94 -4.86 13.16
CA VAL A 170 -6.00 -3.47 12.75
C VAL A 170 -7.37 -3.24 12.13
N ASN A 171 -7.99 -2.13 12.51
CA ASN A 171 -9.24 -1.69 11.92
C ASN A 171 -8.96 -1.07 10.54
N TRP A 172 -8.80 -1.93 9.54
CA TRP A 172 -8.52 -1.51 8.17
C TRP A 172 -9.69 -0.73 7.55
N SER A 173 -10.92 -0.94 8.03
CA SER A 173 -12.07 -0.20 7.54
C SER A 173 -11.94 1.30 7.80
N GLU A 174 -11.61 1.70 9.03
CA GLU A 174 -11.41 3.10 9.40
C GLU A 174 -10.19 3.69 8.67
N ILE A 175 -9.04 3.01 8.71
CA ILE A 175 -7.81 3.51 8.08
C ILE A 175 -8.00 3.76 6.57
N LEU A 176 -8.60 2.81 5.85
CA LEU A 176 -8.79 2.94 4.40
C LEU A 176 -9.91 3.93 4.07
N PHE A 177 -10.95 4.03 4.91
CA PHE A 177 -12.02 4.99 4.70
C PHE A 177 -11.56 6.44 4.92
N GLU A 178 -10.70 6.69 5.92
CA GLU A 178 -10.02 7.98 6.06
C GLU A 178 -9.20 8.34 4.82
N VAL A 179 -8.48 7.39 4.23
CA VAL A 179 -7.76 7.62 2.97
C VAL A 179 -8.73 7.99 1.83
N LEU A 180 -9.89 7.33 1.74
CA LEU A 180 -10.92 7.69 0.75
C LEU A 180 -11.45 9.11 0.98
N LYS A 181 -11.70 9.50 2.23
CA LYS A 181 -12.12 10.86 2.59
C LYS A 181 -11.08 11.89 2.18
N GLU A 182 -9.82 11.66 2.52
CA GLU A 182 -8.75 12.57 2.09
C GLU A 182 -8.64 12.64 0.56
N MET A 183 -8.89 11.55 -0.18
CA MET A 183 -8.89 11.56 -1.64
C MET A 183 -10.00 12.42 -2.28
N VAL A 184 -11.16 12.55 -1.62
CA VAL A 184 -12.27 13.38 -2.11
C VAL A 184 -12.19 14.83 -1.61
N ASP A 185 -11.50 15.06 -0.49
CA ASP A 185 -11.24 16.40 0.01
C ASP A 185 -10.26 17.15 -0.91
N ARG A 186 -10.80 18.16 -1.60
CA ARG A 186 -10.09 19.02 -2.56
C ARG A 186 -8.96 19.84 -1.92
N THR A 187 -8.94 19.97 -0.59
CA THR A 187 -7.86 20.68 0.12
C THR A 187 -6.62 19.81 0.29
N THR A 188 -6.75 18.48 0.20
CA THR A 188 -5.61 17.58 0.28
C THR A 188 -4.99 17.34 -1.10
N ARG A 189 -3.72 16.93 -1.11
CA ARG A 189 -2.99 16.55 -2.33
C ARG A 189 -2.86 15.03 -2.47
N ARG A 190 -3.88 14.27 -2.04
CA ARG A 190 -3.88 12.82 -2.19
C ARG A 190 -4.12 12.44 -3.66
N ALA A 191 -3.44 11.39 -4.10
CA ALA A 191 -3.64 10.84 -5.44
C ALA A 191 -4.94 10.01 -5.48
N LYS A 192 -5.54 9.85 -6.66
CA LYS A 192 -6.82 9.15 -6.83
C LYS A 192 -6.64 7.63 -6.98
N GLY A 193 -6.16 6.93 -5.93
CA GLY A 193 -5.68 5.54 -6.02
C GLY A 193 -6.75 4.44 -6.03
N PHE A 194 -7.97 4.70 -5.55
CA PHE A 194 -9.02 3.69 -5.30
C PHE A 194 -9.98 3.47 -6.48
N ALA A 195 -9.51 3.60 -7.71
CA ALA A 195 -10.39 3.57 -8.89
C ALA A 195 -11.23 2.29 -8.99
N ALA A 196 -10.63 1.11 -8.81
CA ALA A 196 -11.37 -0.16 -8.87
C ALA A 196 -12.32 -0.32 -7.67
N GLN A 197 -11.88 0.09 -6.47
CA GLN A 197 -12.71 0.01 -5.27
C GLN A 197 -13.94 0.91 -5.34
N ILE A 198 -13.79 2.15 -5.83
CA ILE A 198 -14.92 3.05 -6.06
C ILE A 198 -15.89 2.45 -7.09
N CYS A 199 -15.38 1.85 -8.17
CA CYS A 199 -16.23 1.16 -9.15
C CYS A 199 -17.06 0.03 -8.52
N VAL A 200 -16.47 -0.75 -7.61
CA VAL A 200 -17.17 -1.82 -6.89
C VAL A 200 -18.25 -1.25 -5.96
N LEU A 201 -17.95 -0.17 -5.23
CA LEU A 201 -18.92 0.51 -4.35
C LEU A 201 -20.14 1.05 -5.12
N LEU A 202 -19.88 1.69 -6.26
CA LEU A 202 -20.93 2.24 -7.13
C LEU A 202 -21.76 1.11 -7.77
N LYS A 203 -21.11 0.02 -8.20
CA LYS A 203 -21.81 -1.14 -8.78
C LYS A 203 -22.69 -1.86 -7.76
N GLY A 204 -22.31 -1.84 -6.49
CA GLY A 204 -23.11 -2.39 -5.40
C GLY A 204 -24.33 -1.55 -5.03
N ASP A 205 -24.48 -0.35 -5.57
CA ASP A 205 -25.64 0.51 -5.32
C ASP A 205 -26.79 0.16 -6.27
N PRO A 206 -27.96 -0.29 -5.76
CA PRO A 206 -29.09 -0.65 -6.62
C PRO A 206 -29.69 0.54 -7.36
N ALA A 207 -29.44 1.78 -6.92
CA ALA A 207 -29.95 2.97 -7.58
C ALA A 207 -29.09 3.40 -8.77
N VAL A 208 -27.82 2.98 -8.83
CA VAL A 208 -26.83 3.44 -9.81
C VAL A 208 -26.79 2.50 -11.02
N THR A 209 -27.02 3.05 -12.20
CA THR A 209 -26.76 2.37 -13.46
C THR A 209 -25.39 2.80 -13.97
N LEU A 210 -24.46 1.84 -14.04
CA LEU A 210 -23.13 2.04 -14.61
C LEU A 210 -23.14 1.80 -16.11
N GLY A 211 -22.37 2.61 -16.84
CA GLY A 211 -22.18 2.49 -18.28
C GLY A 211 -21.22 1.37 -18.69
N GLU A 212 -20.48 1.62 -19.77
CA GLU A 212 -19.58 0.64 -20.37
C GLU A 212 -18.37 0.34 -19.48
N ALA A 213 -18.18 -0.94 -19.17
CA ALA A 213 -17.04 -1.42 -18.41
C ALA A 213 -15.75 -1.41 -19.26
N LYS A 214 -14.69 -0.85 -18.70
CA LYS A 214 -13.34 -0.93 -19.27
C LYS A 214 -12.47 -1.91 -18.50
N THR A 215 -11.59 -2.58 -19.25
CA THR A 215 -10.61 -3.51 -18.67
C THR A 215 -9.58 -2.74 -17.86
N PHE A 216 -9.33 -3.18 -16.63
CA PHE A 216 -8.25 -2.63 -15.82
C PHE A 216 -6.89 -2.96 -16.44
N PRO A 217 -5.89 -2.05 -16.39
CA PRO A 217 -4.60 -2.30 -17.02
C PRO A 217 -3.91 -3.52 -16.42
N PRO A 218 -3.52 -4.54 -17.21
CA PRO A 218 -2.89 -5.76 -16.68
C PRO A 218 -1.62 -5.50 -15.88
N LEU A 219 -0.84 -4.47 -16.25
CA LEU A 219 0.39 -4.08 -15.56
C LEU A 219 0.17 -3.52 -14.13
N LYS A 220 -1.08 -3.24 -13.75
CA LYS A 220 -1.46 -2.76 -12.43
C LYS A 220 -2.00 -3.88 -11.52
N ILE A 221 -2.02 -5.12 -12.03
CA ILE A 221 -2.47 -6.30 -11.28
C ILE A 221 -1.23 -7.11 -10.91
N LEU A 222 -0.99 -7.29 -9.61
CA LEU A 222 0.02 -8.21 -9.10
C LEU A 222 -0.50 -9.64 -9.28
N SER A 223 0.15 -10.38 -10.17
CA SER A 223 -0.01 -11.82 -10.38
C SER A 223 1.31 -12.53 -10.11
N GLU A 224 1.28 -13.86 -10.04
CA GLU A 224 2.47 -14.73 -9.96
C GLU A 224 3.57 -14.26 -10.92
N LYS A 225 3.24 -14.07 -12.20
CA LYS A 225 4.20 -13.65 -13.22
C LYS A 225 4.90 -12.34 -12.87
N THR A 226 4.13 -11.35 -12.40
CA THR A 226 4.69 -10.04 -12.02
C THR A 226 5.55 -10.13 -10.76
N VAL A 227 5.13 -10.95 -9.79
CA VAL A 227 5.89 -11.17 -8.55
C VAL A 227 7.18 -11.92 -8.85
N ASN A 228 7.16 -12.97 -9.68
CA ASN A 228 8.35 -13.70 -10.09
C ASN A 228 9.35 -12.80 -10.83
N THR A 229 8.86 -11.91 -11.70
CA THR A 229 9.69 -10.89 -12.36
C THR A 229 10.32 -9.93 -11.35
N TYR A 230 9.54 -9.48 -10.36
CA TYR A 230 10.01 -8.62 -9.27
C TYR A 230 11.11 -9.29 -8.45
N VAL A 231 10.92 -10.57 -8.07
CA VAL A 231 11.89 -11.37 -7.31
C VAL A 231 13.19 -11.52 -8.10
N ALA A 232 13.13 -11.94 -9.36
CA ALA A 232 14.31 -12.12 -10.21
C ALA A 232 15.12 -10.82 -10.37
N THR A 233 14.41 -9.70 -10.54
CA THR A 233 15.03 -8.37 -10.65
C THR A 233 15.73 -7.98 -9.34
N ASN A 234 15.08 -8.15 -8.19
CA ASN A 234 15.66 -7.79 -6.90
C ASN A 234 16.84 -8.68 -6.53
N LYS A 235 16.77 -9.99 -6.78
CA LYS A 235 17.93 -10.91 -6.60
C LYS A 235 19.15 -10.44 -7.39
N THR A 236 18.93 -9.99 -8.64
CA THR A 236 20.01 -9.45 -9.49
C THR A 236 20.58 -8.14 -8.94
N ILE A 237 19.72 -7.24 -8.42
CA ILE A 237 20.14 -5.97 -7.81
C ILE A 237 20.96 -6.23 -6.55
N ASP A 238 20.50 -7.13 -5.68
CA ASP A 238 21.16 -7.45 -4.42
C ASP A 238 22.54 -8.07 -4.68
N ALA A 239 22.64 -9.01 -5.63
CA ALA A 239 23.93 -9.60 -6.03
C ALA A 239 24.92 -8.54 -6.55
N ARG A 240 24.46 -7.55 -7.33
CA ARG A 240 25.32 -6.44 -7.77
C ARG A 240 25.76 -5.56 -6.60
N GLY A 241 24.88 -5.33 -5.62
CA GLY A 241 25.19 -4.54 -4.42
C GLY A 241 26.27 -5.17 -3.55
N GLU A 242 26.33 -6.49 -3.46
CA GLU A 242 27.34 -7.25 -2.70
C GLU A 242 28.73 -7.21 -3.34
N THR A 243 28.82 -7.12 -4.67
CA THR A 243 30.11 -7.03 -5.37
C THR A 243 30.86 -5.71 -5.16
N VAL A 244 30.17 -4.66 -4.67
CA VAL A 244 30.80 -3.39 -4.28
C VAL A 244 31.28 -3.50 -2.84
N ARG A 245 32.46 -4.11 -2.63
CA ARG A 245 33.20 -4.02 -1.35
C ARG A 245 33.35 -2.56 -0.91
N PRO A 246 33.37 -2.26 0.40
CA PRO A 246 33.30 -0.90 0.89
C PRO A 246 34.51 -0.10 0.41
N ARG A 247 34.25 1.02 -0.29
CA ARG A 247 35.24 2.06 -0.52
C ARG A 247 35.87 2.38 0.83
N ALA A 248 37.17 2.08 0.98
CA ALA A 248 37.92 2.32 2.19
C ALA A 248 37.59 3.72 2.71
N LEU A 249 37.15 3.80 3.96
CA LEU A 249 37.04 5.06 4.69
C LEU A 249 38.41 5.75 4.56
N LEU A 250 38.47 6.84 3.80
CA LEU A 250 39.62 7.73 3.81
C LEU A 250 39.82 8.15 5.26
N ARG A 251 40.89 7.64 5.88
CA ARG A 251 41.38 8.07 7.19
C ARG A 251 41.47 9.59 7.17
N VAL A 252 40.56 10.25 7.88
CA VAL A 252 40.69 11.66 8.23
C VAL A 252 41.92 11.75 9.14
N LYS A 253 43.00 12.38 8.64
CA LYS A 253 44.17 12.69 9.48
C LYS A 253 43.72 13.64 10.60
N PRO A 254 44.17 13.43 11.85
CA PRO A 254 43.82 14.34 12.94
C PRO A 254 44.44 15.72 12.66
N ARG A 255 43.61 16.77 12.80
CA ARG A 255 44.06 18.17 12.77
C ARG A 255 45.03 18.40 13.93
N LYS A 256 46.20 18.96 13.63
CA LYS A 256 47.11 19.49 14.66
C LYS A 256 46.44 20.71 15.30
N THR A 257 46.22 20.66 16.60
CA THR A 257 45.88 21.81 17.43
C THR A 257 47.12 22.70 17.52
N ILE A 258 47.02 23.96 17.10
CA ILE A 258 48.03 24.98 17.38
C ILE A 258 47.71 25.51 18.78
N ALA A 259 48.66 25.37 19.70
CA ALA A 259 48.59 26.01 21.01
C ALA A 259 49.10 27.45 20.85
N GLU A 260 48.26 28.42 21.20
CA GLU A 260 48.69 29.80 21.43
C GLU A 260 49.31 29.89 22.84
N ALA A 261 50.47 30.53 22.92
CA ALA A 261 51.10 31.00 24.14
C ALA A 261 51.14 32.53 24.08
#